data_AF-A0AAW1T8W2-F1
#
_entry.id   AF-A0AAW1T8W2-F1
#
_cell.length_a   1.000
_cell.length_b   1.000
_cell.length_c   1.000
_cell.angle_alpha   90.00
_cell.angle_beta   90.00
_cell.angle_gamma   90.00
#
_symmetry.space_group_name_H-M   'P 1'
#
loop_
_entity.id
_entity.type
_entity.pdbx_description
1 polymer ?
#
loop_
_entity_poly.entity_id
_entity_poly.type
_entity_poly.pdbx_seq_one_letter_code
_entity_poly.pdbx_strand_id
1 'polypeptide(L)'
;MVPAQAQSTVKPPQIDLSKTQQQQHQQQQDDNPFRIPTNEEIFTVKEDRKRIREAERKALARQALHERGTCSSAIKGLAADSTRKRDKFASARHQGPKATAAEGAVHKGGATPSRRRGRENVKEFLAKKREIFLVQMGLDTKQLEINKLEERAMRREEALKRSEQMLEVDALRFDAFLKENDERVQDAIHKAENEAKNKQEKVIEIKRLNTQAAVIRTENARAEKRRLQIESWQADCDALKQQKRAAREEVAEEAEQPMYFQEPRMLLAVFKELEEGNLFLIQNAQEGEEGLEDARQEMAAVRGRLDAEASDLSSQYAWLHHSCAAAKARCELLREQARPTTEAPKAGSTSQQATLEQLSAKIIEVYQQCGFDKDASLSILQMLTNVENKLEEQLVHVSTIPKDVAEAAERAREKDRRTVAREEKLQYQKQEHEARVKRAMERAAAPVFKKQGKQDMFRSRLRLHQKRQTVSLKTDEDAELEDYLAST
;
A
#
# COMPACT_ATOMS: atom_id res chain seq x y z
N MET A 1 -34.51 32.98 -86.78
CA MET A 1 -33.70 32.12 -87.68
C MET A 1 -32.76 31.32 -86.81
N VAL A 2 -32.84 29.99 -86.93
CA VAL A 2 -31.87 28.92 -86.59
C VAL A 2 -31.24 28.88 -85.16
N PRO A 3 -31.30 27.73 -84.47
CA PRO A 3 -30.73 27.51 -83.13
C PRO A 3 -29.24 27.13 -83.17
N ALA A 4 -28.53 27.30 -82.05
CA ALA A 4 -27.24 26.67 -81.79
C ALA A 4 -27.36 25.71 -80.62
N GLN A 5 -27.21 24.42 -80.92
CA GLN A 5 -27.16 23.31 -79.96
C GLN A 5 -25.78 23.26 -79.30
N ALA A 6 -25.74 23.10 -77.97
CA ALA A 6 -24.56 22.65 -77.25
C ALA A 6 -24.91 21.33 -76.52
N GLN A 7 -24.27 20.25 -76.97
CA GLN A 7 -24.42 18.90 -76.43
C GLN A 7 -23.58 18.76 -75.15
N SER A 8 -24.19 18.24 -74.09
CA SER A 8 -23.53 17.84 -72.85
C SER A 8 -23.04 16.39 -72.94
N THR A 9 -21.76 16.18 -72.67
CA THR A 9 -21.16 14.86 -72.47
C THR A 9 -21.12 14.57 -70.96
N VAL A 10 -21.93 13.61 -70.50
CA VAL A 10 -21.91 13.12 -69.12
C VAL A 10 -21.07 11.84 -69.07
N LYS A 11 -20.02 11.85 -68.25
CA LYS A 11 -19.16 10.70 -67.94
C LYS A 11 -19.81 9.90 -66.77
N PRO A 12 -19.85 8.56 -66.80
CA PRO A 12 -20.58 7.74 -65.84
C PRO A 12 -19.90 7.64 -64.45
N PRO A 13 -20.67 7.41 -63.37
CA PRO A 13 -20.16 7.37 -62.00
C PRO A 13 -19.42 6.06 -61.70
N GLN A 14 -18.23 6.19 -61.10
CA GLN A 14 -17.48 5.07 -60.53
C GLN A 14 -18.19 4.53 -59.29
N ILE A 15 -18.57 3.26 -59.33
CA ILE A 15 -19.14 2.50 -58.21
C ILE A 15 -17.97 2.08 -57.31
N ASP A 16 -17.99 2.56 -56.07
CA ASP A 16 -16.97 2.34 -55.06
C ASP A 16 -17.11 0.91 -54.49
N LEU A 17 -16.50 -0.07 -55.18
CA LEU A 17 -16.53 -1.51 -54.88
C LEU A 17 -16.08 -1.87 -53.45
N SER A 18 -15.42 -0.95 -52.75
CA SER A 18 -14.94 -1.09 -51.38
C SER A 18 -16.06 -1.12 -50.33
N LYS A 19 -17.12 -0.32 -50.51
CA LYS A 19 -18.25 -0.23 -49.57
C LYS A 19 -19.18 -1.42 -49.66
N THR A 20 -19.35 -1.98 -50.86
CA THR A 20 -20.19 -3.17 -51.08
C THR A 20 -19.54 -4.42 -50.48
N GLN A 21 -18.21 -4.54 -50.52
CA GLN A 21 -17.50 -5.65 -49.89
C GLN A 21 -17.52 -5.57 -48.34
N GLN A 22 -17.43 -4.37 -47.76
CA GLN A 22 -17.56 -4.20 -46.31
C GLN A 22 -18.97 -4.52 -45.80
N GLN A 23 -20.03 -4.11 -46.52
CA GLN A 23 -21.41 -4.45 -46.16
C GLN A 23 -21.69 -5.96 -46.26
N GLN A 24 -21.11 -6.65 -47.25
CA GLN A 24 -21.26 -8.11 -47.38
C GLN A 24 -20.50 -8.87 -46.28
N HIS A 25 -19.34 -8.38 -45.83
CA HIS A 25 -18.62 -8.99 -44.70
C HIS A 25 -19.33 -8.77 -43.35
N GLN A 26 -19.98 -7.61 -43.16
CA GLN A 26 -20.76 -7.33 -41.96
C GLN A 26 -22.03 -8.18 -41.89
N GLN A 27 -22.74 -8.36 -43.01
CA GLN A 27 -23.89 -9.28 -43.09
C GLN A 27 -23.50 -10.74 -42.85
N GLN A 28 -22.35 -11.20 -43.38
CA GLN A 28 -21.84 -12.55 -43.10
C GLN A 28 -21.41 -12.75 -41.64
N GLN A 29 -21.02 -11.68 -40.93
CA GLN A 29 -20.75 -11.75 -39.50
C GLN A 29 -22.05 -11.80 -38.70
N ASP A 30 -23.07 -11.01 -39.05
CA ASP A 30 -24.35 -10.99 -38.33
C ASP A 30 -25.16 -12.28 -38.52
N ASP A 31 -24.99 -13.00 -39.64
CA ASP A 31 -25.58 -14.33 -39.89
C ASP A 31 -24.77 -15.50 -39.27
N ASN A 32 -23.64 -15.20 -38.59
CA ASN A 32 -22.81 -16.23 -37.97
C ASN A 32 -23.39 -16.66 -36.61
N PRO A 33 -23.83 -17.93 -36.44
CA PRO A 33 -24.43 -18.43 -35.20
C PRO A 33 -23.44 -18.48 -34.02
N PHE A 34 -22.15 -18.22 -34.26
CA PHE A 34 -21.11 -18.13 -33.23
C PHE A 34 -20.56 -16.71 -33.05
N ARG A 35 -21.23 -15.67 -33.58
CA ARG A 35 -20.87 -14.27 -33.29
C ARG A 35 -21.13 -13.98 -31.82
N ILE A 36 -20.07 -13.59 -31.13
CA ILE A 36 -20.15 -13.14 -29.74
C ILE A 36 -20.91 -11.79 -29.75
N PRO A 37 -22.08 -11.69 -29.08
CA PRO A 37 -22.84 -10.44 -29.08
C PRO A 37 -22.02 -9.30 -28.48
N THR A 38 -22.15 -8.10 -29.05
CA THR A 38 -21.49 -6.90 -28.48
C THR A 38 -22.11 -6.56 -27.13
N ASN A 39 -21.34 -5.88 -26.26
CA ASN A 39 -21.79 -5.59 -24.89
C ASN A 39 -23.15 -4.87 -24.85
N GLU A 40 -23.42 -3.97 -25.80
CA GLU A 40 -24.71 -3.30 -25.93
C GLU A 40 -25.86 -4.28 -26.26
N GLU A 41 -25.65 -5.22 -27.19
CA GLU A 41 -26.62 -6.28 -27.53
C GLU A 41 -26.89 -7.23 -26.35
N ILE A 42 -25.89 -7.47 -25.49
CA ILE A 42 -26.07 -8.30 -24.29
C ILE A 42 -26.99 -7.61 -23.28
N PHE A 43 -26.86 -6.29 -23.12
CA PHE A 43 -27.72 -5.52 -22.22
C PHE A 43 -29.16 -5.48 -22.73
N THR A 44 -29.38 -5.26 -24.03
CA THR A 44 -30.74 -5.27 -24.62
C THR A 44 -31.39 -6.64 -24.50
N VAL A 45 -30.67 -7.74 -24.78
CA VAL A 45 -31.20 -9.11 -24.62
C VAL A 45 -31.53 -9.42 -23.16
N LYS A 46 -30.74 -8.92 -22.20
CA LYS A 46 -31.04 -9.06 -20.77
C LYS A 46 -32.28 -8.26 -20.37
N GLU A 47 -32.42 -7.03 -20.87
CA GLU A 47 -33.60 -6.20 -20.63
C GLU A 47 -34.86 -6.81 -21.26
N ASP A 48 -34.78 -7.35 -22.47
CA ASP A 48 -35.89 -8.00 -23.15
C ASP A 48 -36.29 -9.31 -22.47
N ARG A 49 -35.32 -10.13 -22.01
CA ARG A 49 -35.61 -11.30 -21.15
C ARG A 49 -36.30 -10.90 -19.85
N LYS A 50 -35.90 -9.78 -19.26
CA LYS A 50 -36.55 -9.23 -18.05
C LYS A 50 -37.97 -8.78 -18.36
N ARG A 51 -38.20 -8.09 -19.48
CA ARG A 51 -39.53 -7.67 -19.96
C ARG A 51 -40.43 -8.86 -20.25
N ILE A 52 -39.93 -9.91 -20.90
CA ILE A 52 -40.67 -11.15 -21.17
C ILE A 52 -41.05 -11.84 -19.86
N ARG A 53 -40.10 -12.02 -18.94
CA ARG A 53 -40.37 -12.63 -17.63
C ARG A 53 -41.36 -11.81 -16.79
N GLU A 54 -41.30 -10.49 -16.86
CA GLU A 54 -42.27 -9.60 -16.22
C GLU A 54 -43.66 -9.67 -16.89
N ALA A 55 -43.71 -9.78 -18.22
CA ALA A 55 -44.95 -9.96 -18.97
C ALA A 55 -45.60 -11.32 -18.68
N GLU A 56 -44.82 -12.41 -18.62
CA GLU A 56 -45.26 -13.74 -18.20
C GLU A 56 -45.78 -13.72 -16.77
N ARG A 57 -45.09 -13.03 -15.86
CA ARG A 57 -45.55 -12.86 -14.47
C ARG A 57 -46.86 -12.09 -14.38
N LYS A 58 -47.02 -11.03 -15.19
CA LYS A 58 -48.28 -10.28 -15.30
C LYS A 58 -49.40 -11.10 -15.94
N ALA A 59 -49.09 -11.93 -16.94
CA ALA A 59 -50.05 -12.82 -17.60
C ALA A 59 -50.53 -13.93 -16.64
N LEU A 60 -49.59 -14.58 -15.93
CA LEU A 60 -49.90 -15.55 -14.89
C LEU A 60 -50.69 -14.92 -13.74
N ALA A 61 -50.44 -13.65 -13.39
CA ALA A 61 -51.20 -12.95 -12.35
C ALA A 61 -52.65 -12.65 -12.76
N ARG A 62 -52.94 -12.59 -14.06
CA ARG A 62 -54.29 -12.40 -14.60
C ARG A 62 -55.07 -13.71 -14.76
N GLN A 63 -54.41 -14.86 -14.70
CA GLN A 63 -55.06 -16.18 -14.75
C GLN A 63 -55.63 -16.58 -13.39
N ALA A 64 -56.77 -17.27 -13.42
CA ALA A 64 -57.42 -17.78 -12.23
C ALA A 64 -56.57 -18.92 -11.60
N LEU A 65 -56.63 -19.05 -10.28
CA LEU A 65 -55.77 -19.98 -9.51
C LEU A 65 -55.86 -21.44 -9.95
N HIS A 66 -56.96 -21.87 -10.56
CA HIS A 66 -57.15 -23.25 -11.05
C HIS A 66 -56.51 -23.51 -12.43
N GLU A 67 -56.15 -22.46 -13.17
CA GLU A 67 -55.48 -22.55 -14.47
C GLU A 67 -53.94 -22.50 -14.31
N ARG A 68 -53.45 -22.16 -13.11
CA ARG A 68 -52.02 -22.12 -12.79
C ARG A 68 -51.54 -23.53 -12.46
N GLY A 69 -50.82 -24.17 -13.39
CA GLY A 69 -50.24 -25.50 -13.20
C GLY A 69 -49.38 -25.59 -11.93
N THR A 70 -49.47 -26.70 -11.19
CA THR A 70 -48.72 -26.91 -9.95
C THR A 70 -47.24 -27.20 -10.23
N CYS A 71 -46.36 -26.69 -9.35
CA CYS A 71 -44.90 -26.69 -9.48
C CYS A 71 -44.22 -28.08 -9.64
N SER A 72 -44.95 -29.20 -9.60
CA SER A 72 -44.36 -30.53 -9.86
C SER A 72 -44.14 -30.81 -11.36
N SER A 73 -44.80 -30.07 -12.25
CA SER A 73 -44.66 -30.23 -13.71
C SER A 73 -43.41 -29.53 -14.30
N ALA A 74 -42.77 -28.61 -13.56
CA ALA A 74 -41.65 -27.81 -14.05
C ALA A 74 -40.25 -28.47 -13.90
N ILE A 75 -40.11 -29.52 -13.09
CA ILE A 75 -38.80 -30.12 -12.76
C ILE A 75 -38.39 -31.23 -13.75
N LYS A 76 -39.31 -31.74 -14.59
CA LYS A 76 -39.01 -32.84 -15.54
C LYS A 76 -38.24 -32.44 -16.79
N GLY A 77 -37.97 -31.14 -17.02
CA GLY A 77 -37.36 -30.66 -18.26
C GLY A 77 -35.83 -30.61 -18.32
N LEU A 78 -35.11 -30.79 -17.20
CA LEU A 78 -33.66 -30.51 -17.12
C LEU A 78 -32.76 -31.76 -16.96
N ALA A 79 -33.32 -32.97 -16.91
CA ALA A 79 -32.57 -34.21 -16.66
C ALA A 79 -32.39 -35.11 -17.89
N ALA A 80 -32.82 -34.67 -19.08
CA ALA A 80 -32.88 -35.55 -20.26
C ALA A 80 -31.69 -35.45 -21.23
N ASP A 81 -30.68 -34.60 -20.98
CA ASP A 81 -29.74 -34.19 -22.05
C ASP A 81 -28.25 -34.50 -21.83
N SER A 82 -27.89 -35.40 -20.90
CA SER A 82 -26.47 -35.65 -20.56
C SER A 82 -25.99 -37.10 -20.61
N THR A 83 -26.75 -38.05 -21.14
CA THR A 83 -26.27 -39.46 -21.25
C THR A 83 -26.59 -40.12 -22.58
N ARG A 84 -25.86 -39.71 -23.62
CA ARG A 84 -25.60 -40.54 -24.82
C ARG A 84 -24.15 -40.38 -25.26
N LYS A 85 -23.28 -41.27 -24.76
CA LYS A 85 -22.09 -41.85 -25.43
C LYS A 85 -21.16 -42.46 -24.38
N ARG A 86 -21.27 -43.78 -24.17
CA ARG A 86 -20.13 -44.70 -24.02
C ARG A 86 -20.67 -46.12 -23.83
N ASP A 87 -20.58 -46.89 -24.91
CA ASP A 87 -20.60 -48.35 -24.88
C ASP A 87 -19.21 -48.86 -25.27
N LYS A 88 -18.90 -50.05 -24.72
CA LYS A 88 -17.82 -51.02 -25.05
C LYS A 88 -16.58 -51.03 -24.14
N PHE A 89 -16.56 -51.90 -23.11
CA PHE A 89 -15.83 -53.19 -23.15
C PHE A 89 -16.17 -54.11 -21.95
N ALA A 90 -16.39 -55.40 -22.25
CA ALA A 90 -16.33 -56.65 -21.45
C ALA A 90 -16.82 -56.66 -19.98
N SER A 91 -17.92 -57.33 -19.62
CA SER A 91 -18.20 -58.79 -19.53
C SER A 91 -17.51 -59.51 -18.36
N ALA A 92 -18.29 -59.86 -17.32
CA ALA A 92 -18.44 -61.24 -16.81
C ALA A 92 -19.28 -61.34 -15.51
N ARG A 93 -20.47 -61.94 -15.66
CA ARG A 93 -21.07 -63.02 -14.84
C ARG A 93 -21.82 -62.74 -13.52
N HIS A 94 -23.15 -62.96 -13.63
CA HIS A 94 -24.13 -63.64 -12.71
C HIS A 94 -24.39 -63.10 -11.30
N GLN A 95 -25.61 -63.06 -10.72
CA GLN A 95 -27.04 -63.37 -11.03
C GLN A 95 -27.79 -62.59 -9.90
N GLY A 96 -28.65 -61.59 -10.15
CA GLY A 96 -30.13 -61.67 -10.20
C GLY A 96 -30.83 -61.91 -8.82
N PRO A 97 -32.03 -61.36 -8.51
CA PRO A 97 -32.72 -60.18 -9.02
C PRO A 97 -33.21 -59.17 -7.93
N LYS A 98 -33.64 -58.02 -8.44
CA LYS A 98 -34.16 -56.79 -7.80
C LYS A 98 -35.46 -56.99 -7.00
N ALA A 99 -35.63 -56.20 -5.94
CA ALA A 99 -36.93 -55.74 -5.49
C ALA A 99 -36.95 -54.20 -5.46
N THR A 100 -37.93 -53.66 -6.17
CA THR A 100 -38.20 -52.27 -6.46
C THR A 100 -38.82 -51.55 -5.28
N ALA A 101 -38.40 -50.30 -5.08
CA ALA A 101 -39.05 -49.30 -4.27
C ALA A 101 -40.49 -49.04 -4.76
N ALA A 102 -41.43 -48.94 -3.82
CA ALA A 102 -42.73 -48.32 -4.01
C ALA A 102 -42.77 -47.07 -3.11
N GLU A 103 -42.84 -45.91 -3.75
CA GLU A 103 -43.03 -44.61 -3.12
C GLU A 103 -44.43 -44.52 -2.49
N GLY A 104 -44.47 -43.86 -1.34
CA GLY A 104 -45.69 -43.54 -0.62
C GLY A 104 -46.52 -42.48 -1.35
N ALA A 105 -47.78 -42.83 -1.59
CA ALA A 105 -48.84 -41.87 -1.90
C ALA A 105 -49.45 -41.34 -0.59
N VAL A 106 -49.27 -40.05 -0.34
CA VAL A 106 -49.92 -39.29 0.73
C VAL A 106 -51.43 -39.28 0.51
N HIS A 107 -52.19 -39.84 1.45
CA HIS A 107 -53.65 -39.73 1.52
C HIS A 107 -54.06 -38.35 2.03
N LYS A 108 -54.84 -37.63 1.22
CA LYS A 108 -55.74 -36.58 1.67
C LYS A 108 -56.85 -37.19 2.52
N GLY A 109 -57.22 -36.48 3.59
CA GLY A 109 -58.24 -36.90 4.53
C GLY A 109 -59.68 -36.86 3.98
N GLY A 110 -60.56 -37.43 4.80
CA GLY A 110 -61.97 -37.03 4.82
C GLY A 110 -62.96 -38.00 4.19
N ALA A 111 -62.89 -39.29 4.50
CA ALA A 111 -64.07 -40.17 4.41
C ALA A 111 -64.05 -41.13 5.59
N THR A 112 -65.00 -40.96 6.51
CA THR A 112 -65.32 -41.93 7.54
C THR A 112 -65.87 -43.21 6.91
N PRO A 113 -65.28 -44.39 7.10
CA PRO A 113 -66.05 -45.61 7.09
C PRO A 113 -66.44 -45.89 8.54
N SER A 114 -67.75 -45.78 8.78
CA SER A 114 -68.45 -46.46 9.86
C SER A 114 -67.66 -47.66 10.39
N ARG A 115 -67.36 -47.67 11.70
CA ARG A 115 -66.90 -48.85 12.43
C ARG A 115 -67.96 -49.94 12.30
N ARG A 116 -67.98 -50.67 11.18
CA ARG A 116 -68.52 -52.02 11.15
C ARG A 116 -67.60 -52.86 12.02
N ARG A 117 -67.98 -52.99 13.28
CA ARG A 117 -67.46 -53.98 14.21
C ARG A 117 -67.95 -55.35 13.74
N GLY A 118 -67.44 -55.80 12.60
CA GLY A 118 -67.48 -57.20 12.24
C GLY A 118 -66.69 -57.95 13.30
N ARG A 119 -67.26 -59.02 13.84
CA ARG A 119 -66.54 -59.96 14.68
C ARG A 119 -65.27 -60.34 13.92
N GLU A 120 -64.10 -59.95 14.41
CA GLU A 120 -62.83 -60.38 13.83
C GLU A 120 -62.84 -61.90 13.84
N ASN A 121 -62.59 -62.50 12.66
CA ASN A 121 -62.39 -63.94 12.62
C ASN A 121 -61.22 -64.26 13.56
N VAL A 122 -61.34 -65.31 14.38
CA VAL A 122 -60.31 -65.70 15.37
C VAL A 122 -58.90 -65.75 14.72
N LYS A 123 -58.83 -66.14 13.45
CA LYS A 123 -57.62 -66.12 12.62
C LYS A 123 -57.00 -64.72 12.42
N GLU A 124 -57.81 -63.68 12.20
CA GLU A 124 -57.34 -62.30 12.04
C GLU A 124 -56.83 -61.71 13.36
N PHE A 125 -57.48 -62.02 14.49
CA PHE A 125 -56.99 -61.61 15.80
C PHE A 125 -55.63 -62.25 16.13
N LEU A 126 -55.49 -63.54 15.85
CA LEU A 126 -54.21 -64.26 15.97
C LEU A 126 -53.13 -63.65 15.05
N ALA A 127 -53.49 -63.25 13.82
CA ALA A 127 -52.56 -62.59 12.90
C ALA A 127 -52.12 -61.22 13.44
N LYS A 128 -53.05 -60.37 13.90
CA LYS A 128 -52.73 -59.08 14.51
C LYS A 128 -51.89 -59.23 15.78
N LYS A 129 -52.17 -60.21 16.64
CA LYS A 129 -51.33 -60.50 17.82
C LYS A 129 -49.90 -60.91 17.44
N ARG A 130 -49.74 -61.72 16.40
CA ARG A 130 -48.40 -62.08 15.87
C ARG A 130 -47.69 -60.88 15.27
N GLU A 131 -48.40 -60.03 14.54
CA GLU A 131 -47.85 -58.79 13.97
C GLU A 131 -47.39 -57.84 15.06
N ILE A 132 -48.21 -57.61 16.09
CA ILE A 132 -47.85 -56.80 17.26
C ILE A 132 -46.61 -57.38 17.96
N PHE A 133 -46.55 -58.71 18.14
CA PHE A 133 -45.40 -59.35 18.78
C PHE A 133 -44.11 -59.25 17.94
N LEU A 134 -44.20 -59.38 16.61
CA LEU A 134 -43.06 -59.19 15.71
C LEU A 134 -42.57 -57.74 15.71
N VAL A 135 -43.49 -56.78 15.74
CA VAL A 135 -43.15 -55.36 15.88
C VAL A 135 -42.49 -55.10 17.23
N GLN A 136 -43.03 -55.67 18.33
CA GLN A 136 -42.44 -55.55 19.67
C GLN A 136 -41.03 -56.12 19.72
N MET A 137 -40.82 -57.35 19.24
CA MET A 137 -39.49 -57.97 19.17
C MET A 137 -38.54 -57.16 18.28
N GLY A 138 -39.04 -56.59 17.18
CA GLY A 138 -38.30 -55.65 16.33
C GLY A 138 -37.91 -54.38 17.08
N LEU A 139 -38.80 -53.84 17.91
CA LEU A 139 -38.55 -52.66 18.74
C LEU A 139 -37.51 -52.97 19.83
N ASP A 140 -37.65 -54.09 20.53
CA ASP A 140 -36.74 -54.51 21.60
C ASP A 140 -35.33 -54.77 21.04
N THR A 141 -35.21 -55.43 19.88
CA THR A 141 -33.91 -55.62 19.21
C THR A 141 -33.28 -54.30 18.76
N LYS A 142 -34.09 -53.34 18.28
CA LYS A 142 -33.60 -51.99 17.94
C LYS A 142 -33.18 -51.22 19.18
N GLN A 143 -33.92 -51.30 20.28
CA GLN A 143 -33.57 -50.66 21.56
C GLN A 143 -32.25 -51.22 22.12
N LEU A 144 -32.05 -52.53 22.08
CA LEU A 144 -30.79 -53.16 22.50
C LEU A 144 -29.60 -52.71 21.64
N GLU A 145 -29.79 -52.64 20.32
CA GLU A 145 -28.73 -52.15 19.43
C GLU A 145 -28.46 -50.65 19.63
N ILE A 146 -29.50 -49.84 19.88
CA ILE A 146 -29.36 -48.42 20.23
C ILE A 146 -28.53 -48.26 21.51
N ASN A 147 -28.89 -48.96 22.60
CA ASN A 147 -28.16 -48.88 23.87
C ASN A 147 -26.68 -49.29 23.70
N LYS A 148 -26.40 -50.29 22.88
CA LYS A 148 -25.04 -50.74 22.57
C LYS A 148 -24.23 -49.70 21.78
N LEU A 149 -24.88 -48.97 20.87
CA LEU A 149 -24.27 -47.86 20.13
C LEU A 149 -24.04 -46.65 21.04
N GLU A 150 -24.99 -46.35 21.92
CA GLU A 150 -24.88 -45.29 22.94
C GLU A 150 -23.72 -45.55 23.90
N GLU A 151 -23.55 -46.79 24.39
CA GLU A 151 -22.43 -47.13 25.26
C GLU A 151 -21.07 -47.00 24.55
N ARG A 152 -20.99 -47.38 23.27
CA ARG A 152 -19.80 -47.16 22.44
C ARG A 152 -19.54 -45.68 22.19
N ALA A 153 -20.59 -44.88 22.03
CA ALA A 153 -20.48 -43.43 21.87
C ALA A 153 -19.96 -42.77 23.15
N MET A 154 -20.53 -43.11 24.31
CA MET A 154 -20.09 -42.65 25.63
C MET A 154 -18.61 -42.92 25.88
N ARG A 155 -18.14 -44.16 25.65
CA ARG A 155 -16.70 -44.47 25.84
C ARG A 155 -15.79 -43.67 24.92
N ARG A 156 -16.21 -43.39 23.69
CA ARG A 156 -15.45 -42.54 22.75
C ARG A 156 -15.44 -41.09 23.19
N GLU A 157 -16.57 -40.58 23.66
CA GLU A 157 -16.69 -39.22 24.19
C GLU A 157 -15.81 -39.04 25.44
N GLU A 158 -15.80 -39.99 26.37
CA GLU A 158 -14.90 -39.95 27.52
C GLU A 158 -13.42 -40.01 27.12
N ALA A 159 -13.07 -40.83 26.14
CA ALA A 159 -11.69 -40.91 25.64
C ALA A 159 -11.27 -39.59 24.98
N LEU A 160 -12.13 -38.99 24.17
CA LEU A 160 -11.91 -37.67 23.55
C LEU A 160 -11.75 -36.59 24.63
N LYS A 161 -12.63 -36.57 25.63
CA LYS A 161 -12.58 -35.60 26.73
C LYS A 161 -11.28 -35.70 27.54
N ARG A 162 -10.80 -36.92 27.81
CA ARG A 162 -9.49 -37.12 28.47
C ARG A 162 -8.33 -36.62 27.59
N SER A 163 -8.39 -36.89 26.28
CA SER A 163 -7.38 -36.39 25.34
C SER A 163 -7.38 -34.87 25.24
N GLU A 164 -8.57 -34.25 25.23
CA GLU A 164 -8.75 -32.80 25.22
C GLU A 164 -8.14 -32.17 26.47
N GLN A 165 -8.44 -32.71 27.66
CA GLN A 165 -7.86 -32.25 28.92
C GLN A 165 -6.33 -32.38 28.95
N MET A 166 -5.77 -33.47 28.40
CA MET A 166 -4.31 -33.63 28.31
C MET A 166 -3.69 -32.56 27.40
N LEU A 167 -4.32 -32.26 26.27
CA LEU A 167 -3.84 -31.20 25.37
C LEU A 167 -3.95 -29.81 26.00
N GLU A 168 -5.02 -29.54 26.77
CA GLU A 168 -5.16 -28.29 27.52
C GLU A 168 -4.05 -28.14 28.57
N VAL A 169 -3.76 -29.20 29.33
CA VAL A 169 -2.68 -29.20 30.32
C VAL A 169 -1.31 -28.99 29.65
N ASP A 170 -1.06 -29.67 28.53
CA ASP A 170 0.17 -29.49 27.78
C ASP A 170 0.30 -28.07 27.23
N ALA A 171 -0.79 -27.49 26.70
CA ALA A 171 -0.80 -26.10 26.23
C ALA A 171 -0.46 -25.11 27.35
N LEU A 172 -1.07 -25.26 28.53
CA LEU A 172 -0.76 -24.42 29.70
C LEU A 172 0.70 -24.58 30.15
N ARG A 173 1.25 -25.80 30.04
CA ARG A 173 2.63 -26.08 30.39
C ARG A 173 3.61 -25.47 29.37
N PHE A 174 3.27 -25.48 28.09
CA PHE A 174 4.04 -24.80 27.05
C PHE A 174 4.02 -23.29 27.27
N ASP A 175 2.87 -22.69 27.57
CA ASP A 175 2.78 -21.27 27.88
C ASP A 175 3.59 -20.89 29.11
N ALA A 176 3.59 -21.72 30.15
CA ALA A 176 4.41 -21.51 31.34
C ALA A 176 5.92 -21.61 31.00
N PHE A 177 6.31 -22.57 30.16
CA PHE A 177 7.69 -22.72 29.71
C PHE A 177 8.16 -21.51 28.89
N LEU A 178 7.33 -20.99 27.99
CA LEU A 178 7.66 -19.80 27.21
C LEU A 178 7.84 -18.58 28.11
N LYS A 179 6.94 -18.36 29.08
CA LYS A 179 7.08 -17.28 30.07
C LYS A 179 8.35 -17.40 30.90
N GLU A 180 8.66 -18.59 31.39
CA GLU A 180 9.89 -18.82 32.16
C GLU A 180 11.15 -18.64 31.30
N ASN A 181 11.09 -19.03 30.02
CA ASN A 181 12.19 -18.78 29.09
C ASN A 181 12.38 -17.28 28.84
N ASP A 182 11.31 -16.56 28.56
CA ASP A 182 11.32 -15.12 28.34
C ASP A 182 11.84 -14.37 29.58
N GLU A 183 11.40 -14.76 30.79
CA GLU A 183 11.90 -14.21 32.05
C GLU A 183 13.41 -14.47 32.23
N ARG A 184 13.88 -15.70 31.96
CA ARG A 184 15.31 -16.03 32.03
C ARG A 184 16.14 -15.25 31.01
N VAL A 185 15.61 -15.05 29.81
CA VAL A 185 16.26 -14.23 28.76
C VAL A 185 16.33 -12.77 29.21
N GLN A 186 15.25 -12.21 29.75
CA GLN A 186 15.22 -10.85 30.29
C GLN A 186 16.19 -10.68 31.46
N ASP A 187 16.24 -11.63 32.40
CA ASP A 187 17.19 -11.62 33.50
C ASP A 187 18.65 -11.66 33.01
N ALA A 188 18.94 -12.45 31.98
CA ALA A 188 20.26 -12.50 31.37
C ALA A 188 20.63 -11.17 30.70
N ILE A 189 19.69 -10.54 30.00
CA ILE A 189 19.87 -9.21 29.39
C ILE A 189 20.14 -8.17 30.47
N HIS A 190 19.32 -8.10 31.52
CA HIS A 190 19.51 -7.15 32.61
C HIS A 190 20.83 -7.34 33.35
N LYS A 191 21.27 -8.59 33.57
CA LYS A 191 22.61 -8.87 34.12
C LYS A 191 23.71 -8.35 33.20
N ALA A 192 23.62 -8.62 31.90
CA ALA A 192 24.59 -8.13 30.92
C ALA A 192 24.62 -6.59 30.84
N GLU A 193 23.46 -5.94 30.88
CA GLU A 193 23.34 -4.47 30.91
C GLU A 193 23.97 -3.87 32.17
N ASN A 194 23.70 -4.45 33.34
CA ASN A 194 24.29 -3.99 34.60
C ASN A 194 25.81 -4.18 34.60
N GLU A 195 26.32 -5.29 34.08
CA GLU A 195 27.76 -5.49 33.90
C GLU A 195 28.36 -4.48 32.90
N ALA A 196 27.65 -4.16 31.82
CA ALA A 196 28.08 -3.14 30.86
C ALA A 196 28.12 -1.74 31.49
N LYS A 197 27.11 -1.36 32.28
CA LYS A 197 27.08 -0.11 33.05
C LYS A 197 28.25 -0.03 34.03
N ASN A 198 28.48 -1.08 34.82
CA ASN A 198 29.61 -1.14 35.76
C ASN A 198 30.96 -1.03 35.04
N LYS A 199 31.11 -1.63 33.85
CA LYS A 199 32.31 -1.48 33.02
C LYS A 199 32.45 -0.03 32.53
N GLN A 200 31.38 0.58 32.07
CA GLN A 200 31.39 1.96 31.58
C GLN A 200 31.75 2.96 32.68
N GLU A 201 31.20 2.81 33.88
CA GLU A 201 31.56 3.61 35.05
C GLU A 201 33.05 3.49 35.39
N LYS A 202 33.61 2.27 35.40
CA LYS A 202 35.04 2.05 35.60
C LYS A 202 35.88 2.69 34.49
N VAL A 203 35.44 2.64 33.23
CA VAL A 203 36.14 3.31 32.12
C VAL A 203 36.12 4.83 32.28
N ILE A 204 35.01 5.41 32.73
CA ILE A 204 34.91 6.84 33.04
C ILE A 204 35.87 7.20 34.19
N GLU A 205 35.91 6.40 35.24
CA GLU A 205 36.82 6.64 36.36
C GLU A 205 38.29 6.49 35.95
N ILE A 206 38.63 5.50 35.12
CA ILE A 206 39.97 5.37 34.54
C ILE A 206 40.33 6.60 33.72
N LYS A 207 39.40 7.14 32.90
CA LYS A 207 39.64 8.38 32.14
C LYS A 207 39.88 9.56 33.08
N ARG A 208 39.11 9.69 34.17
CA ARG A 208 39.28 10.74 35.19
C ARG A 208 40.63 10.64 35.91
N LEU A 209 41.04 9.42 36.29
CA LEU A 209 42.34 9.19 36.92
C LEU A 209 43.49 9.45 35.93
N ASN A 210 43.34 9.08 34.67
CA ASN A 210 44.34 9.36 33.63
C ASN A 210 44.51 10.85 33.37
N THR A 211 43.43 11.64 33.38
CA THR A 211 43.52 13.09 33.23
C THR A 211 44.21 13.72 34.44
N GLN A 212 43.88 13.28 35.66
CA GLN A 212 44.55 13.72 36.88
C GLN A 212 46.05 13.35 36.89
N ALA A 213 46.39 12.12 36.49
CA ALA A 213 47.78 11.70 36.37
C ALA A 213 48.55 12.53 35.34
N ALA A 214 47.93 12.89 34.22
CA ALA A 214 48.53 13.78 33.23
C ALA A 214 48.80 15.18 33.80
N VAL A 215 47.84 15.76 34.54
CA VAL A 215 48.02 17.05 35.21
C VAL A 215 49.20 16.99 36.18
N ILE A 216 49.22 16.02 37.10
CA ILE A 216 50.31 15.85 38.08
C ILE A 216 51.67 15.68 37.38
N ARG A 217 51.73 14.91 36.28
CA ARG A 217 52.97 14.77 35.49
C ARG A 217 53.45 16.12 34.95
N THR A 218 52.55 16.94 34.40
CA THR A 218 52.92 18.27 33.89
C THR A 218 53.34 19.22 35.02
N GLU A 219 52.70 19.14 36.19
CA GLU A 219 53.07 19.93 37.36
C GLU A 219 54.43 19.51 37.92
N ASN A 220 54.72 18.21 38.02
CA ASN A 220 56.03 17.69 38.40
C ASN A 220 57.10 18.14 37.42
N ALA A 221 56.87 18.04 36.11
CA ALA A 221 57.83 18.52 35.12
C ALA A 221 58.09 20.03 35.24
N ARG A 222 57.06 20.83 35.56
CA ARG A 222 57.23 22.27 35.84
C ARG A 222 58.03 22.51 37.13
N ALA A 223 57.75 21.73 38.19
CA ALA A 223 58.45 21.83 39.47
C ALA A 223 59.93 21.44 39.33
N GLU A 224 60.24 20.38 38.58
CA GLU A 224 61.61 19.96 38.27
C GLU A 224 62.38 21.03 37.52
N LYS A 225 61.77 21.67 36.51
CA LYS A 225 62.40 22.81 35.80
C LYS A 225 62.71 23.96 36.75
N ARG A 226 61.79 24.32 37.65
CA ARG A 226 62.03 25.37 38.66
C ARG A 226 63.15 24.97 39.62
N ARG A 227 63.21 23.71 40.03
CA ARG A 227 64.28 23.20 40.90
C ARG A 227 65.64 23.30 40.23
N LEU A 228 65.75 22.84 38.98
CA LEU A 228 66.98 22.94 38.18
C LEU A 228 67.40 24.39 37.96
N GLN A 229 66.45 25.29 37.70
CA GLN A 229 66.73 26.73 37.63
C GLN A 229 67.33 27.21 38.96
N ILE A 230 66.69 26.94 40.10
CA ILE A 230 67.19 27.35 41.41
C ILE A 230 68.59 26.76 41.69
N GLU A 231 68.82 25.49 41.36
CA GLU A 231 70.14 24.85 41.49
C GLU A 231 71.21 25.55 40.63
N SER A 232 70.88 25.91 39.38
CA SER A 232 71.75 26.72 38.52
C SER A 232 72.05 28.09 39.13
N TRP A 233 71.01 28.81 39.58
CA TRP A 233 71.16 30.11 40.24
C TRP A 233 72.02 30.02 41.50
N GLN A 234 71.88 28.95 42.28
CA GLN A 234 72.70 28.69 43.47
C GLN A 234 74.16 28.43 43.09
N ALA A 235 74.41 27.61 42.07
CA ALA A 235 75.75 27.35 41.55
C ALA A 235 76.40 28.65 41.05
N ASP A 236 75.67 29.49 40.33
CA ASP A 236 76.14 30.80 39.84
C ASP A 236 76.44 31.74 41.01
N CYS A 237 75.57 31.80 42.03
CA CYS A 237 75.81 32.58 43.25
C CYS A 237 77.03 32.10 44.03
N ASP A 238 77.25 30.80 44.14
CA ASP A 238 78.40 30.24 44.85
C ASP A 238 79.69 30.42 44.04
N ALA A 239 79.65 30.31 42.72
CA ALA A 239 80.74 30.67 41.82
C ALA A 239 81.09 32.16 41.95
N LEU A 240 80.11 33.06 41.96
CA LEU A 240 80.30 34.49 42.21
C LEU A 240 80.89 34.77 43.60
N LYS A 241 80.46 34.06 44.65
CA LYS A 241 81.05 34.18 45.99
C LYS A 241 82.50 33.68 46.00
N GLN A 242 82.82 32.60 45.30
CA GLN A 242 84.19 32.10 45.16
C GLN A 242 85.05 33.08 44.38
N GLN A 243 84.55 33.60 43.25
CA GLN A 243 85.21 34.63 42.46
C GLN A 243 85.42 35.91 43.27
N LYS A 244 84.45 36.33 44.09
CA LYS A 244 84.58 37.48 44.99
C LYS A 244 85.57 37.22 46.13
N ARG A 245 85.70 35.98 46.62
CA ARG A 245 86.71 35.60 47.62
C ARG A 245 88.11 35.58 47.00
N ALA A 246 88.28 34.96 45.84
CA ALA A 246 89.52 34.97 45.08
C ALA A 246 89.93 36.41 44.69
N ALA A 247 88.97 37.21 44.19
CA ALA A 247 89.18 38.62 43.93
C ALA A 247 89.42 39.42 45.22
N ARG A 248 88.92 39.03 46.40
CA ARG A 248 89.26 39.71 47.67
C ARG A 248 90.64 39.31 48.20
N GLU A 249 91.14 38.13 47.82
CA GLU A 249 92.52 37.70 48.04
C GLU A 249 93.49 38.34 47.03
N GLU A 250 93.03 38.66 45.80
CA GLU A 250 93.80 39.42 44.80
C GLU A 250 93.68 40.95 44.96
N VAL A 251 92.56 41.46 45.51
CA VAL A 251 92.26 42.90 45.73
C VAL A 251 92.66 43.33 47.16
N ALA A 252 93.78 42.79 47.65
CA ALA A 252 94.63 43.58 48.53
C ALA A 252 95.28 44.77 47.78
N GLU A 253 95.15 44.81 46.45
CA GLU A 253 95.46 45.97 45.60
C GLU A 253 94.19 46.44 44.87
N GLU A 254 93.86 47.72 45.06
CA GLU A 254 92.71 48.42 44.51
C GLU A 254 92.60 48.24 42.98
N ALA A 255 91.50 47.64 42.48
CA ALA A 255 91.19 47.61 41.06
C ALA A 255 89.85 48.28 40.79
N GLU A 256 89.92 49.44 40.12
CA GLU A 256 88.80 50.22 39.60
C GLU A 256 87.90 49.34 38.71
N GLN A 257 86.58 49.36 38.96
CA GLN A 257 85.63 48.61 38.14
C GLN A 257 85.62 49.17 36.70
N PRO A 258 85.90 48.35 35.67
CA PRO A 258 85.94 48.83 34.29
C PRO A 258 84.55 49.25 33.80
N MET A 259 84.50 50.30 32.98
CA MET A 259 83.28 50.86 32.40
C MET A 259 82.54 49.83 31.52
N TYR A 260 81.24 49.63 31.78
CA TYR A 260 80.38 48.67 31.08
C TYR A 260 80.28 48.89 29.56
N PHE A 261 80.47 50.12 29.11
CA PHE A 261 80.50 50.47 27.69
C PHE A 261 81.86 51.07 27.35
N GLN A 262 82.73 50.27 26.73
CA GLN A 262 84.07 50.68 26.32
C GLN A 262 84.09 51.34 24.93
N GLU A 263 83.14 50.97 24.08
CA GLU A 263 82.97 51.54 22.74
C GLU A 263 81.53 52.05 22.54
N PRO A 264 81.34 53.26 21.95
CA PRO A 264 80.00 53.83 21.72
C PRO A 264 79.06 52.94 20.86
N ARG A 265 79.62 51.98 20.11
CA ARG A 265 78.87 51.09 19.22
C ARG A 265 78.21 49.91 19.94
N MET A 266 78.67 49.52 21.13
CA MET A 266 78.13 48.35 21.83
C MET A 266 76.69 48.52 22.25
N LEU A 267 76.30 49.74 22.65
CA LEU A 267 74.91 50.04 22.99
C LEU A 267 73.98 49.90 21.77
N LEU A 268 74.44 50.37 20.59
CA LEU A 268 73.70 50.22 19.34
C LEU A 268 73.57 48.75 18.91
N ALA A 269 74.57 47.92 19.19
CA ALA A 269 74.50 46.48 18.93
C ALA A 269 73.43 45.81 19.81
N VAL A 270 73.40 46.12 21.11
CA VAL A 270 72.38 45.60 22.03
C VAL A 270 70.98 46.05 21.64
N PHE A 271 70.81 47.31 21.19
CA PHE A 271 69.52 47.77 20.68
C PHE A 271 69.09 47.04 19.41
N LYS A 272 70.02 46.75 18.48
CA LYS A 272 69.71 45.96 17.28
C LYS A 272 69.31 44.52 17.62
N GLU A 273 70.01 43.87 18.54
CA GLU A 273 69.64 42.51 19.00
C GLU A 273 68.26 42.52 19.68
N LEU A 274 67.94 43.57 20.45
CA LEU A 274 66.60 43.77 21.03
C LEU A 274 65.54 44.05 19.96
N GLU A 275 65.85 44.82 18.93
CA GLU A 275 64.95 45.07 17.80
C GLU A 275 64.66 43.78 17.03
N GLU A 276 65.68 42.98 16.72
CA GLU A 276 65.57 41.67 16.06
C GLU A 276 64.78 40.68 16.92
N GLY A 277 65.07 40.62 18.23
CA GLY A 277 64.34 39.78 19.18
C GLY A 277 62.88 40.18 19.35
N ASN A 278 62.59 41.48 19.43
CA ASN A 278 61.22 41.98 19.51
C ASN A 278 60.45 41.71 18.21
N LEU A 279 61.09 41.87 17.05
CA LEU A 279 60.48 41.55 15.76
C LEU A 279 60.15 40.05 15.65
N PHE A 280 61.06 39.19 16.10
CA PHE A 280 60.83 37.74 16.15
C PHE A 280 59.68 37.36 17.09
N LEU A 281 59.56 38.02 18.24
CA LEU A 281 58.44 37.80 19.16
C LEU A 281 57.10 38.27 18.58
N ILE A 282 57.09 39.40 17.87
CA ILE A 282 55.89 39.90 17.18
C ILE A 282 55.46 38.91 16.09
N GLN A 283 56.41 38.39 15.30
CA GLN A 283 56.12 37.41 14.27
C GLN A 283 55.56 36.11 14.87
N ASN A 284 56.18 35.57 15.92
CA ASN A 284 55.65 34.40 16.63
C ASN A 284 54.25 34.63 17.21
N ALA A 285 53.98 35.84 17.73
CA ALA A 285 52.66 36.19 18.24
C ALA A 285 51.61 36.22 17.12
N GLN A 286 51.97 36.76 15.95
CA GLN A 286 51.10 36.78 14.77
C GLN A 286 50.84 35.38 14.22
N GLU A 287 51.87 34.54 14.05
CA GLU A 287 51.72 33.15 13.61
C GLU A 287 50.86 32.34 14.60
N GLY A 288 51.02 32.57 15.90
CA GLY A 288 50.19 31.96 16.92
C GLY A 288 48.74 32.45 16.92
N GLU A 289 48.50 33.72 16.59
CA GLU A 289 47.17 34.31 16.44
C GLU A 289 46.44 33.76 15.20
N GLU A 290 47.13 33.67 14.06
CA GLU A 290 46.61 33.08 12.83
C GLU A 290 46.21 31.61 13.05
N GLY A 291 47.09 30.80 13.65
CA GLY A 291 46.76 29.40 13.95
C GLY A 291 45.60 29.24 14.94
N LEU A 292 45.41 30.21 15.84
CA LEU A 292 44.27 30.23 16.76
C LEU A 292 42.97 30.67 16.05
N GLU A 293 43.06 31.58 15.09
CA GLU A 293 41.94 31.98 14.26
C GLU A 293 41.48 30.83 13.36
N ASP A 294 42.40 30.11 12.72
CA ASP A 294 42.11 28.90 11.94
C ASP A 294 41.41 27.83 12.79
N ALA A 295 41.95 27.54 13.98
CA ALA A 295 41.34 26.58 14.90
C ALA A 295 39.93 27.02 15.35
N ARG A 296 39.71 28.33 15.52
CA ARG A 296 38.37 28.88 15.84
C ARG A 296 37.41 28.72 14.67
N GLN A 297 37.86 28.99 13.44
CA GLN A 297 37.04 28.82 12.24
C GLN A 297 36.68 27.34 12.02
N GLU A 298 37.62 26.42 12.19
CA GLU A 298 37.35 24.98 12.14
C GLU A 298 36.33 24.55 13.20
N MET A 299 36.49 24.99 14.45
CA MET A 299 35.53 24.69 15.51
C MET A 299 34.15 25.26 15.21
N ALA A 300 34.06 26.47 14.66
CA ALA A 300 32.80 27.07 14.26
C ALA A 300 32.13 26.28 13.12
N ALA A 301 32.89 25.85 12.13
CA ALA A 301 32.39 25.01 11.03
C ALA A 301 31.89 23.65 11.52
N VAL A 302 32.67 22.98 12.38
CA VAL A 302 32.27 21.69 12.99
C VAL A 302 31.02 21.85 13.83
N ARG A 303 30.94 22.91 14.65
CA ARG A 303 29.76 23.21 15.45
C ARG A 303 28.54 23.44 14.57
N GLY A 304 28.66 24.23 13.50
CA GLY A 304 27.56 24.45 12.56
C GLY A 304 27.06 23.16 11.92
N ARG A 305 27.97 22.25 11.54
CA ARG A 305 27.59 20.92 11.02
C ARG A 305 26.86 20.08 12.06
N LEU A 306 27.37 20.03 13.30
CA LEU A 306 26.75 19.28 14.39
C LEU A 306 25.37 19.84 14.76
N ASP A 307 25.22 21.16 14.79
CA ASP A 307 23.95 21.82 15.07
C ASP A 307 22.91 21.53 13.96
N ALA A 308 23.35 21.47 12.69
CA ALA A 308 22.49 21.06 11.57
C ALA A 308 22.08 19.59 11.69
N GLU A 309 23.02 18.67 11.93
CA GLU A 309 22.73 17.25 12.15
C GLU A 309 21.78 17.03 13.34
N ALA A 310 21.96 17.77 14.43
CA ALA A 310 21.10 17.71 15.60
C ALA A 310 19.68 18.24 15.29
N SER A 311 19.56 19.32 14.51
CA SER A 311 18.28 19.84 14.04
C SER A 311 17.57 18.82 13.15
N ASP A 312 18.27 18.21 12.20
CA ASP A 312 17.71 17.20 11.29
C ASP A 312 17.22 15.98 12.06
N LEU A 313 18.02 15.48 13.02
CA LEU A 313 17.63 14.34 13.84
C LEU A 313 16.43 14.66 14.74
N SER A 314 16.37 15.89 15.27
CA SER A 314 15.23 16.38 16.03
C SER A 314 13.95 16.44 15.17
N SER A 315 14.04 16.93 13.93
CA SER A 315 12.93 16.93 12.98
C SER A 315 12.48 15.51 12.62
N GLN A 316 13.42 14.59 12.41
CA GLN A 316 13.10 13.17 12.17
C GLN A 316 12.42 12.54 13.37
N TYR A 317 12.91 12.80 14.58
CA TYR A 317 12.28 12.35 15.81
C TYR A 317 10.86 12.90 15.96
N ALA A 318 10.65 14.20 15.73
CA ALA A 318 9.33 14.82 15.80
C ALA A 318 8.36 14.20 14.79
N TRP A 319 8.82 13.93 13.56
CA TRP A 319 8.03 13.26 12.53
C TRP A 319 7.65 11.83 12.91
N LEU A 320 8.63 11.03 13.35
CA LEU A 320 8.40 9.65 13.83
C LEU A 320 7.46 9.63 15.03
N HIS A 321 7.66 10.53 15.98
CA HIS A 321 6.83 10.66 17.17
C HIS A 321 5.39 10.99 16.78
N HIS A 322 5.17 11.94 15.85
CA HIS A 322 3.84 12.26 15.35
C HIS A 322 3.19 11.08 14.62
N SER A 323 3.95 10.37 13.77
CA SER A 323 3.47 9.17 13.06
C SER A 323 3.08 8.04 14.02
N CYS A 324 3.91 7.76 15.03
CA CYS A 324 3.60 6.79 16.07
C CYS A 324 2.37 7.19 16.89
N ALA A 325 2.22 8.46 17.25
CA ALA A 325 1.04 8.96 17.93
C ALA A 325 -0.23 8.78 17.08
N ALA A 326 -0.16 9.11 15.79
CA ALA A 326 -1.27 8.92 14.85
C ALA A 326 -1.62 7.42 14.67
N ALA A 327 -0.61 6.55 14.58
CA ALA A 327 -0.80 5.11 14.50
C ALA A 327 -1.43 4.54 15.78
N LYS A 328 -0.99 4.99 16.96
CA LYS A 328 -1.59 4.62 18.25
C LYS A 328 -3.05 5.06 18.35
N ALA A 329 -3.37 6.29 17.98
CA ALA A 329 -4.74 6.79 17.96
C ALA A 329 -5.65 5.98 17.01
N ARG A 330 -5.14 5.58 15.83
CA ARG A 330 -5.86 4.66 14.93
C ARG A 330 -6.08 3.29 15.55
N CYS A 331 -5.07 2.73 16.22
CA CYS A 331 -5.20 1.45 16.92
C CYS A 331 -6.22 1.53 18.06
N GLU A 332 -6.26 2.63 18.80
CA GLU A 332 -7.24 2.87 19.87
C GLU A 332 -8.65 2.97 19.30
N LEU A 333 -8.87 3.74 18.23
CA LEU A 333 -10.16 3.81 17.54
C LEU A 333 -10.64 2.43 17.06
N LEU A 334 -9.76 1.63 16.44
CA LEU A 334 -10.09 0.28 16.01
C LEU A 334 -10.38 -0.65 17.21
N ARG A 335 -9.66 -0.48 18.32
CA ARG A 335 -9.88 -1.24 19.55
C ARG A 335 -11.21 -0.88 20.21
N GLU A 336 -11.62 0.39 20.17
CA GLU A 336 -12.94 0.83 20.62
C GLU A 336 -14.05 0.28 19.71
N GLN A 337 -13.84 0.28 18.40
CA GLN A 337 -14.77 -0.34 17.43
C GLN A 337 -14.87 -1.87 17.59
N ALA A 338 -13.77 -2.52 17.96
CA ALA A 338 -13.72 -3.96 18.22
C ALA A 338 -14.12 -4.33 19.66
N ARG A 339 -14.35 -3.35 20.54
CA ARG A 339 -14.78 -3.60 21.91
C ARG A 339 -16.20 -4.19 21.86
N PRO A 340 -16.40 -5.42 22.35
CA PRO A 340 -17.71 -6.05 22.33
C PRO A 340 -18.61 -5.29 23.31
N THR A 341 -19.44 -4.37 22.79
CA THR A 341 -20.55 -3.80 23.55
C THR A 341 -21.59 -4.90 23.71
N THR A 342 -21.96 -5.18 24.95
CA THR A 342 -22.85 -6.28 25.36
C THR A 342 -24.29 -6.19 24.85
N GLU A 343 -24.63 -5.23 23.98
CA GLU A 343 -25.96 -5.10 23.39
C GLU A 343 -25.89 -4.66 21.90
N ALA A 344 -26.20 -5.63 21.01
CA ALA A 344 -26.59 -5.51 19.58
C ALA A 344 -25.57 -5.01 18.52
N PRO A 345 -25.83 -5.16 17.19
CA PRO A 345 -26.41 -6.27 16.40
C PRO A 345 -25.38 -6.88 15.42
N LYS A 346 -25.66 -8.07 14.86
CA LYS A 346 -24.89 -8.76 13.81
C LYS A 346 -24.93 -8.04 12.44
N ALA A 347 -24.48 -6.79 12.36
CA ALA A 347 -24.44 -6.01 11.12
C ALA A 347 -23.00 -5.68 10.65
N GLY A 348 -22.00 -5.73 11.53
CA GLY A 348 -20.60 -5.47 11.18
C GLY A 348 -19.88 -6.65 10.50
N SER A 349 -20.27 -7.89 10.81
CA SER A 349 -19.66 -9.09 10.19
C SER A 349 -20.00 -9.22 8.72
N THR A 350 -21.21 -8.84 8.29
CA THR A 350 -21.65 -9.01 6.89
C THR A 350 -20.89 -8.13 5.91
N SER A 351 -20.49 -6.91 6.32
CA SER A 351 -19.70 -6.02 5.46
C SER A 351 -18.28 -6.56 5.26
N GLN A 352 -17.62 -7.01 6.33
CA GLN A 352 -16.29 -7.60 6.25
C GLN A 352 -16.29 -8.97 5.56
N GLN A 353 -17.33 -9.78 5.73
CA GLN A 353 -17.48 -11.03 4.98
C GLN A 353 -17.66 -10.75 3.49
N ALA A 354 -18.49 -9.76 3.13
CA ALA A 354 -18.70 -9.37 1.74
C ALA A 354 -17.42 -8.81 1.09
N THR A 355 -16.59 -8.06 1.82
CA THR A 355 -15.30 -7.60 1.31
C THR A 355 -14.29 -8.75 1.18
N LEU A 356 -14.26 -9.71 2.11
CA LEU A 356 -13.41 -10.89 2.01
C LEU A 356 -13.83 -11.81 0.85
N GLU A 357 -15.13 -11.96 0.61
CA GLU A 357 -15.67 -12.68 -0.55
C GLU A 357 -15.28 -11.98 -1.86
N GLN A 358 -15.41 -10.66 -1.94
CA GLN A 358 -14.95 -9.86 -3.09
C GLN A 358 -13.44 -10.00 -3.31
N LEU A 359 -12.65 -9.97 -2.24
CA LEU A 359 -11.20 -10.15 -2.31
C LEU A 359 -10.85 -11.55 -2.83
N SER A 360 -11.51 -12.58 -2.31
CA SER A 360 -11.31 -13.96 -2.76
C SER A 360 -11.64 -14.13 -4.25
N ALA A 361 -12.72 -13.51 -4.73
CA ALA A 361 -13.11 -13.53 -6.14
C ALA A 361 -12.07 -12.82 -7.03
N LYS A 362 -11.52 -11.70 -6.55
CA LYS A 362 -10.51 -10.93 -7.29
C LYS A 362 -9.14 -11.63 -7.32
N ILE A 363 -8.75 -12.30 -6.24
CA ILE A 363 -7.54 -13.13 -6.21
C ILE A 363 -7.66 -14.27 -7.21
N ILE A 364 -8.83 -14.91 -7.30
CA ILE A 364 -9.09 -15.96 -8.28
C ILE A 364 -9.01 -15.40 -9.72
N GLU A 365 -9.52 -14.20 -9.97
CA GLU A 365 -9.41 -13.53 -11.27
C GLU A 365 -7.95 -13.27 -11.66
N VAL A 366 -7.16 -12.70 -10.75
CA VAL A 366 -5.73 -12.41 -10.98
C VAL A 366 -4.95 -13.71 -11.17
N TYR A 367 -5.22 -14.75 -10.38
CA TYR A 367 -4.58 -16.06 -10.51
C TYR A 367 -4.77 -16.64 -11.91
N GLN A 368 -5.97 -16.50 -12.49
CA GLN A 368 -6.22 -16.91 -13.87
C GLN A 368 -5.54 -16.01 -14.91
N GLN A 369 -5.52 -14.69 -14.70
CA GLN A 369 -4.83 -13.75 -15.60
C GLN A 369 -3.32 -14.00 -15.64
N CYS A 370 -2.74 -14.46 -14.52
CA CYS A 370 -1.36 -14.92 -14.44
C CYS A 370 -1.09 -16.23 -15.20
N GLY A 371 -2.12 -16.89 -15.75
CA GLY A 371 -2.01 -18.10 -16.57
C GLY A 371 -2.11 -19.41 -15.80
N PHE A 372 -2.60 -19.40 -14.54
CA PHE A 372 -2.80 -20.61 -13.74
C PHE A 372 -4.21 -21.17 -13.89
N ASP A 373 -4.33 -22.50 -13.84
CA ASP A 373 -5.61 -23.21 -13.87
C ASP A 373 -6.34 -23.10 -12.52
N LYS A 374 -7.68 -22.99 -12.56
CA LYS A 374 -8.51 -22.94 -11.34
C LYS A 374 -8.59 -24.31 -10.68
N ASP A 375 -7.62 -24.64 -9.84
CA ASP A 375 -7.69 -25.81 -8.96
C ASP A 375 -8.43 -25.47 -7.67
N ALA A 376 -9.63 -26.05 -7.51
CA ALA A 376 -10.46 -25.85 -6.32
C ALA A 376 -9.84 -26.42 -5.02
N SER A 377 -8.73 -27.16 -5.13
CA SER A 377 -7.96 -27.69 -4.00
C SER A 377 -6.92 -26.71 -3.45
N LEU A 378 -6.63 -25.61 -4.16
CA LEU A 378 -5.63 -24.64 -3.73
C LEU A 378 -6.28 -23.61 -2.79
N SER A 379 -5.66 -23.42 -1.63
CA SER A 379 -6.03 -22.36 -0.70
C SER A 379 -5.74 -20.98 -1.29
N ILE A 380 -6.50 -19.96 -0.88
CA ILE A 380 -6.30 -18.56 -1.30
C ILE A 380 -4.86 -18.09 -1.00
N LEU A 381 -4.31 -18.49 0.14
CA LEU A 381 -2.92 -18.17 0.49
C LEU A 381 -1.94 -18.83 -0.48
N GLN A 382 -2.19 -20.07 -0.90
CA GLN A 382 -1.35 -20.78 -1.87
C GLN A 382 -1.45 -20.14 -3.26
N MET A 383 -2.65 -19.70 -3.67
CA MET A 383 -2.83 -18.91 -4.91
C MET A 383 -2.03 -17.61 -4.86
N LEU A 384 -2.07 -16.89 -3.73
CA LEU A 384 -1.29 -15.66 -3.53
C LEU A 384 0.22 -15.91 -3.58
N THR A 385 0.72 -16.94 -2.90
CA THR A 385 2.14 -17.31 -2.95
C THR A 385 2.60 -17.65 -4.37
N ASN A 386 1.76 -18.32 -5.16
CA ASN A 386 2.06 -18.62 -6.56
C ASN A 386 2.07 -17.35 -7.43
N VAL A 387 1.16 -16.39 -7.18
CA VAL A 387 1.16 -15.08 -7.84
C VAL A 387 2.40 -14.27 -7.46
N GLU A 388 2.79 -14.30 -6.19
CA GLU A 388 3.98 -13.63 -5.67
C GLU A 388 5.25 -14.18 -6.34
N ASN A 389 5.42 -15.51 -6.35
CA ASN A 389 6.53 -16.15 -7.06
C ASN A 389 6.57 -15.79 -8.56
N LYS A 390 5.38 -15.72 -9.20
CA LYS A 390 5.30 -15.32 -10.61
C LYS A 390 5.70 -13.86 -10.81
N LEU A 391 5.28 -12.99 -9.91
CA LEU A 391 5.62 -11.57 -9.93
C LEU A 391 7.13 -11.38 -9.72
N GLU A 392 7.75 -12.11 -8.78
CA GLU A 392 9.20 -12.10 -8.58
C GLU A 392 9.95 -12.55 -9.84
N GLU A 393 9.52 -13.63 -10.49
CA GLU A 393 10.09 -14.08 -11.77
C GLU A 393 9.97 -12.98 -12.85
N GLN A 394 8.81 -12.34 -12.98
CA GLN A 394 8.64 -11.23 -13.92
C GLN A 394 9.49 -10.01 -13.57
N LEU A 395 9.66 -9.67 -12.28
CA LEU A 395 10.53 -8.58 -11.86
C LEU A 395 12.00 -8.86 -12.15
N VAL A 396 12.45 -10.11 -12.00
CA VAL A 396 13.79 -10.52 -12.44
C VAL A 396 13.92 -10.33 -13.95
N HIS A 397 12.94 -10.76 -14.74
CA HIS A 397 12.95 -10.50 -16.19
C HIS A 397 12.99 -9.01 -16.52
N VAL A 398 12.20 -8.17 -15.85
CA VAL A 398 12.22 -6.71 -16.04
C VAL A 398 13.58 -6.12 -15.66
N SER A 399 14.23 -6.62 -14.60
CA SER A 399 15.57 -6.17 -14.22
C SER A 399 16.66 -6.56 -15.22
N THR A 400 16.45 -7.64 -15.99
CA THR A 400 17.36 -8.07 -17.06
C THR A 400 17.16 -7.33 -18.38
N ILE A 401 16.05 -6.58 -18.54
CA ILE A 401 15.84 -5.77 -19.74
C ILE A 401 16.89 -4.65 -19.77
N PRO A 402 17.70 -4.54 -20.84
CA PRO A 402 18.69 -3.48 -20.96
C PRO A 402 18.03 -2.11 -20.91
N LYS A 403 18.60 -1.19 -20.11
CA LYS A 403 18.10 0.18 -19.93
C LYS A 403 17.92 0.91 -21.27
N ASP A 404 18.80 0.67 -22.23
CA ASP A 404 18.74 1.28 -23.57
C ASP A 404 17.46 0.91 -24.34
N VAL A 405 16.97 -0.33 -24.19
CA VAL A 405 15.73 -0.80 -24.85
C VAL A 405 14.51 -0.22 -24.14
N ALA A 406 14.55 -0.13 -22.81
CA ALA A 406 13.49 0.50 -22.02
C ALA A 406 13.35 2.00 -22.35
N GLU A 407 14.46 2.73 -22.43
CA GLU A 407 14.47 4.14 -22.83
C GLU A 407 13.99 4.34 -24.27
N ALA A 408 14.36 3.45 -25.20
CA ALA A 408 13.87 3.52 -26.58
C ALA A 408 12.34 3.28 -26.65
N ALA A 409 11.82 2.31 -25.88
CA ALA A 409 10.40 2.03 -25.78
C ALA A 409 9.62 3.19 -25.12
N GLU A 410 10.19 3.82 -24.09
CA GLU A 410 9.60 5.00 -23.44
C GLU A 410 9.55 6.19 -24.41
N ARG A 411 10.64 6.46 -25.14
CA ARG A 411 10.67 7.51 -26.18
C ARG A 411 9.66 7.23 -27.30
N ALA A 412 9.42 5.97 -27.66
CA ALA A 412 8.40 5.60 -28.64
C ALA A 412 6.98 5.86 -28.11
N ARG A 413 6.66 5.42 -26.88
CA ARG A 413 5.36 5.67 -26.24
C ARG A 413 5.08 7.15 -26.02
N GLU A 414 6.10 7.90 -25.63
CA GLU A 414 6.00 9.35 -25.48
C GLU A 414 5.78 10.05 -26.82
N LYS A 415 6.41 9.55 -27.90
CA LYS A 415 6.14 10.04 -29.26
C LYS A 415 4.69 9.76 -29.68
N ASP A 416 4.16 8.57 -29.41
CA ASP A 416 2.77 8.21 -29.72
C ASP A 416 1.76 9.05 -28.92
N ARG A 417 2.03 9.33 -27.64
CA ARG A 417 1.20 10.24 -26.84
C ARG A 417 1.17 11.64 -27.44
N ARG A 418 2.32 12.15 -27.89
CA ARG A 418 2.41 13.46 -28.54
C ARG A 418 1.68 13.49 -29.89
N THR A 419 1.70 12.41 -30.67
CA THR A 419 0.94 12.35 -31.93
C THR A 419 -0.55 12.33 -31.65
N VAL A 420 -1.01 11.53 -30.69
CA VAL A 420 -2.44 11.51 -30.28
C VAL A 420 -2.89 12.90 -29.81
N ALA A 421 -2.13 13.56 -28.93
CA ALA A 421 -2.49 14.91 -28.45
C ALA A 421 -2.52 15.96 -29.58
N ARG A 422 -1.62 15.84 -30.58
CA ARG A 422 -1.63 16.73 -31.76
C ARG A 422 -2.84 16.47 -32.65
N GLU A 423 -3.19 15.20 -32.85
CA GLU A 423 -4.36 14.78 -33.63
C GLU A 423 -5.66 15.25 -32.96
N GLU A 424 -5.79 15.07 -31.63
CA GLU A 424 -6.93 15.56 -30.86
C GLU A 424 -7.07 17.08 -30.95
N LYS A 425 -5.96 17.83 -30.82
CA LYS A 425 -5.97 19.30 -30.97
C LYS A 425 -6.39 19.73 -32.37
N LEU A 426 -5.90 19.04 -33.41
CA LEU A 426 -6.27 19.32 -34.79
C LEU A 426 -7.74 19.00 -35.05
N GLN A 427 -8.24 17.89 -34.50
CA GLN A 427 -9.66 17.52 -34.59
C GLN A 427 -10.55 18.54 -33.89
N TYR A 428 -10.17 19.01 -32.70
CA TYR A 428 -10.91 20.05 -31.99
C TYR A 428 -10.98 21.36 -32.80
N GLN A 429 -9.86 21.82 -33.37
CA GLN A 429 -9.86 23.00 -34.24
C GLN A 429 -10.73 22.81 -35.48
N LYS A 430 -10.71 21.61 -36.07
CA LYS A 430 -11.55 21.27 -37.22
C LYS A 430 -13.03 21.29 -36.84
N GLN A 431 -13.42 20.71 -35.70
CA GLN A 431 -14.80 20.76 -35.20
C GLN A 431 -15.26 22.18 -34.90
N GLU A 432 -14.41 23.01 -34.30
CA GLU A 432 -14.73 24.41 -34.03
C GLU A 432 -14.92 25.21 -35.34
N HIS A 433 -14.06 24.98 -36.33
CA HIS A 433 -14.19 25.58 -37.66
C HIS A 433 -15.47 25.12 -38.37
N GLU A 434 -15.75 23.81 -38.37
CA GLU A 434 -16.98 23.25 -38.93
C GLU A 434 -18.22 23.79 -38.24
N ALA A 435 -18.22 23.91 -36.90
CA ALA A 435 -19.32 24.51 -36.14
C ALA A 435 -19.51 26.00 -36.48
N ARG A 436 -18.42 26.73 -36.69
CA ARG A 436 -18.46 28.14 -37.12
C ARG A 436 -19.06 28.28 -38.51
N VAL A 437 -18.63 27.45 -39.45
CA VAL A 437 -19.15 27.40 -40.82
C VAL A 437 -20.63 26.99 -40.81
N LYS A 438 -21.00 25.96 -40.04
CA LYS A 438 -22.39 25.51 -39.90
C LYS A 438 -23.29 26.60 -39.33
N ARG A 439 -22.86 27.29 -38.27
CA ARG A 439 -23.60 28.42 -37.69
C ARG A 439 -23.74 29.57 -38.69
N ALA A 440 -22.73 29.84 -39.53
CA ALA A 440 -22.82 30.83 -40.59
C ALA A 440 -23.81 30.40 -41.69
N MET A 441 -23.80 29.14 -42.09
CA MET A 441 -24.75 28.55 -43.04
C MET A 441 -26.19 28.59 -42.51
N GLU A 442 -26.41 28.24 -41.24
CA GLU A 442 -27.72 28.33 -40.58
C GLU A 442 -28.23 29.77 -40.49
N ARG A 443 -27.36 30.74 -40.19
CA ARG A 443 -27.72 32.17 -40.25
C ARG A 443 -28.09 32.61 -41.66
N ALA A 444 -27.39 32.11 -42.68
CA ALA A 444 -27.68 32.43 -44.08
C ALA A 444 -29.00 31.77 -44.55
N ALA A 445 -29.31 30.57 -44.05
CA ALA A 445 -30.54 29.85 -44.35
C ALA A 445 -31.75 30.35 -43.55
N ALA A 446 -31.53 31.03 -42.42
CA ALA A 446 -32.60 31.59 -41.60
C ALA A 446 -33.41 32.62 -42.42
N PRO A 447 -34.74 32.52 -42.42
CA PRO A 447 -35.58 33.42 -43.20
C PRO A 447 -35.41 34.87 -42.72
N VAL A 448 -35.08 35.76 -43.65
CA VAL A 448 -34.91 37.19 -43.36
C VAL A 448 -36.26 37.79 -42.96
N PHE A 449 -36.44 38.07 -41.67
CA PHE A 449 -37.65 38.74 -41.17
C PHE A 449 -37.62 40.21 -41.57
N LYS A 450 -38.44 40.58 -42.57
CA LYS A 450 -38.66 41.98 -42.93
C LYS A 450 -39.58 42.61 -41.88
N LYS A 451 -39.04 43.49 -41.04
CA LYS A 451 -39.84 44.28 -40.09
C LYS A 451 -40.84 45.13 -40.88
N GLN A 452 -42.13 44.96 -40.62
CA GLN A 452 -43.16 45.82 -41.21
C GLN A 452 -43.33 47.07 -40.34
N GLY A 453 -43.32 48.25 -40.99
CA GLY A 453 -43.42 49.55 -40.34
C GLY A 453 -42.15 50.38 -40.45
N LYS A 454 -42.30 51.71 -40.41
CA LYS A 454 -41.18 52.65 -40.41
C LYS A 454 -40.49 52.56 -39.06
N GLN A 455 -39.22 52.16 -39.05
CA GLN A 455 -38.43 52.08 -37.84
C GLN A 455 -38.33 53.47 -37.21
N ASP A 456 -38.68 53.58 -35.92
CA ASP A 456 -38.63 54.86 -35.23
C ASP A 456 -37.17 55.32 -35.15
N MET A 457 -36.86 56.41 -35.85
CA MET A 457 -35.51 56.95 -35.94
C MET A 457 -35.29 57.85 -34.74
N PHE A 458 -34.69 57.31 -33.68
CA PHE A 458 -34.15 58.14 -32.61
C PHE A 458 -33.17 59.15 -33.23
N ARG A 459 -33.49 60.44 -33.12
CA ARG A 459 -32.59 61.52 -33.54
C ARG A 459 -31.28 61.38 -32.76
N SER A 460 -30.15 61.53 -33.43
CA SER A 460 -28.82 61.45 -32.81
C SER A 460 -28.72 62.46 -31.67
N ARG A 461 -28.67 61.99 -30.42
CA ARG A 461 -28.17 62.78 -29.31
C ARG A 461 -26.65 62.82 -29.45
N LEU A 462 -26.04 64.00 -29.31
CA LEU A 462 -24.58 64.13 -29.19
C LEU A 462 -24.10 63.16 -28.10
N ARG A 463 -23.16 62.28 -28.43
CA ARG A 463 -22.51 61.43 -27.44
C ARG A 463 -21.74 62.34 -26.50
N LEU A 464 -22.23 62.53 -25.29
CA LEU A 464 -21.42 63.09 -24.21
C LEU A 464 -20.22 62.16 -24.04
N HIS A 465 -19.01 62.72 -24.15
CA HIS A 465 -17.76 62.00 -23.95
C HIS A 465 -17.71 61.58 -22.47
N GLN A 466 -18.21 60.39 -22.15
CA GLN A 466 -17.95 59.78 -20.86
C GLN A 466 -16.46 59.44 -20.82
N LYS A 467 -15.74 59.99 -19.83
CA LYS A 467 -14.37 59.56 -19.51
C LYS A 467 -14.40 58.03 -19.40
N ARG A 468 -13.62 57.38 -20.25
CA ARG A 468 -13.41 55.94 -20.26
C ARG A 468 -12.91 55.52 -18.89
N GLN A 469 -13.80 55.02 -18.03
CA GLN A 469 -13.37 54.18 -16.92
C GLN A 469 -12.72 52.96 -17.56
N THR A 470 -11.42 52.82 -17.35
CA THR A 470 -10.68 51.59 -17.61
C THR A 470 -11.27 50.53 -16.70
N VAL A 471 -12.25 49.79 -17.21
CA VAL A 471 -12.52 48.46 -16.67
C VAL A 471 -11.30 47.64 -17.07
N SER A 472 -10.38 47.43 -16.13
CA SER A 472 -9.32 46.45 -16.26
C SER A 472 -10.01 45.10 -16.42
N LEU A 473 -10.06 44.61 -17.65
CA LEU A 473 -10.26 43.19 -17.88
C LEU A 473 -9.04 42.54 -17.24
N LYS A 474 -9.20 41.99 -16.02
CA LYS A 474 -8.19 41.13 -15.42
C LYS A 474 -7.91 40.03 -16.44
N THR A 475 -6.71 40.03 -17.00
CA THR A 475 -6.26 38.96 -17.89
C THR A 475 -6.00 37.71 -17.05
N ASP A 476 -6.08 36.53 -17.65
CA ASP A 476 -5.83 35.26 -16.93
C ASP A 476 -4.45 35.26 -16.23
N GLU A 477 -3.50 36.05 -16.74
CA GLU A 477 -2.18 36.30 -16.13
C GLU A 477 -2.24 37.05 -14.78
N ASP A 478 -3.24 37.91 -14.55
CA ASP A 478 -3.43 38.60 -13.25
C ASP A 478 -3.98 37.63 -12.19
N ALA A 479 -4.74 36.61 -12.59
CA ALA A 479 -5.27 35.58 -11.69
C ALA A 479 -4.17 34.59 -11.28
N GLU A 480 -3.28 34.20 -12.22
CA GLU A 480 -2.13 33.35 -11.91
C GLU A 480 -1.12 34.05 -10.97
N LEU A 481 -0.98 35.38 -11.08
CA LEU A 481 -0.14 36.17 -10.18
C LEU A 481 -0.75 36.30 -8.77
N GLU A 482 -2.08 36.44 -8.67
CA GLU A 482 -2.81 36.43 -7.38
C GLU A 482 -2.66 35.08 -6.67
N ASP A 483 -2.74 33.96 -7.39
CA ASP A 483 -2.55 32.61 -6.83
C ASP A 483 -1.09 32.37 -6.38
N TYR A 484 -0.11 32.87 -7.13
CA TYR A 484 1.30 32.76 -6.75
C TYR A 484 1.62 33.55 -5.47
N LEU A 485 1.10 34.78 -5.35
CA LEU A 485 1.29 35.61 -4.16
C LEU A 485 0.51 35.13 -2.92
N ALA A 486 -0.55 34.33 -3.10
CA ALA A 486 -1.26 33.69 -2.01
C ALA A 486 -0.56 32.41 -1.48
N SER A 487 0.47 31.92 -2.18
CA SER A 487 1.21 30.70 -1.85
C SER A 487 2.56 30.94 -1.15
N THR A 488 2.94 32.21 -0.94
CA THR A 488 4.04 32.64 -0.05
C THR A 488 3.49 33.17 1.25
#